data_AF-A0A8T4NUN9-F1
#
_entry.id   AF-A0A8T4NUN9-F1
#
_cell.length_a   1.000
_cell.length_b   1.000
_cell.length_c   1.000
_cell.angle_alpha   90.00
_cell.angle_beta   90.00
_cell.angle_gamma   90.00
#
_symmetry.space_group_name_H-M   'P 1'
#
loop_
_entity.id
_entity.type
_entity.pdbx_description
1 polymer ?
#
loop_
_entity_poly.entity_id
_entity_poly.type
_entity_poly.pdbx_seq_one_letter_code
_entity_poly.pdbx_strand_id
1 'polypeptide(L)'
;MKEAKQNFDDLVARIENGKKVSFGEMEQVYARAFLERFLEKISTDTSNEKIQQFYRSNIVDPDEAEDYREREGEEMSLSLHQLTAYSLELVSTMSGVLGIRATAQQLSPFIEKALRERNWELLEKVLALSEEGRMGTDVIEKVALEQLVNNRKEFYPELKQRFGNFQFNQDKINDVYHNAVRTHNTNLLKRLNTETGFSVPSEYIQEECELILENPSFVGTKFALIEELTGSSGYKPVKTKRIKKGLIDHFQRNSLDQVELDSAIRIFDITTDEKISSTLQQIFLEKSELNLFKNLYEQSGQKLNESKIRVGYKMLSNKGQLDEIYQVIMITGASPQKQIVKKVYSQLLEKNKLREIDQLAEKIKVEPVYDQDIANKRLSEVSGRLGRAYELGDFRNLVNVVKRGKGDILPQYVHEAAKNRLETYKISPNNGNFNDCVRLIDELYQDIGLKPSQEVTAAKISGLTSELYCNLNNLEENYSKEI
;
A
#
# COMPACT_ATOMS: atom_id res chain seq x y z
N MET A 1 39.17 37.42 4.65
CA MET A 1 40.60 37.55 5.09
C MET A 1 41.62 36.80 4.22
N LYS A 2 41.47 35.50 3.93
CA LYS A 2 42.43 34.78 3.05
C LYS A 2 42.46 35.37 1.64
N GLU A 3 41.29 35.68 1.08
CA GLU A 3 41.14 36.29 -0.25
C GLU A 3 41.66 37.73 -0.30
N ALA A 4 41.35 38.56 0.71
CA ALA A 4 41.91 39.90 0.82
C ALA A 4 43.44 39.91 0.93
N LYS A 5 44.02 38.94 1.66
CA LYS A 5 45.47 38.75 1.73
C LYS A 5 46.03 38.33 0.38
N GLN A 6 45.39 37.38 -0.30
CA GLN A 6 45.77 36.94 -1.65
C GLN A 6 45.77 38.11 -2.64
N ASN A 7 44.70 38.92 -2.65
CA ASN A 7 44.59 40.09 -3.50
C ASN A 7 45.66 41.15 -3.19
N PHE A 8 46.01 41.32 -1.92
CA PHE A 8 47.11 42.18 -1.51
C PHE A 8 48.47 41.64 -1.95
N ASP A 9 48.73 40.35 -1.74
CA ASP A 9 49.96 39.67 -2.16
C ASP A 9 50.12 39.72 -3.69
N ASP A 10 49.02 39.63 -4.45
CA ASP A 10 49.00 39.79 -5.91
C ASP A 10 49.31 41.23 -6.36
N LEU A 11 48.84 42.24 -5.60
CA LEU A 11 49.20 43.64 -5.84
C LEU A 11 50.69 43.89 -5.55
N VAL A 12 51.23 43.30 -4.48
CA VAL A 12 52.67 43.37 -4.17
C VAL A 12 53.49 42.68 -5.26
N ALA A 13 53.09 41.48 -5.70
CA ALA A 13 53.75 40.76 -6.79
C ALA A 13 53.71 41.55 -8.12
N ARG A 14 52.65 42.31 -8.39
CA ARG A 14 52.58 43.22 -9.55
C ARG A 14 53.61 44.34 -9.46
N ILE A 15 53.80 44.93 -8.27
CA ILE A 15 54.80 45.97 -8.02
C ILE A 15 56.21 45.41 -8.20
N GLU A 16 56.49 44.23 -7.62
CA GLU A 16 57.78 43.55 -7.75
C GLU A 16 58.12 43.21 -9.21
N ASN A 17 57.11 42.90 -10.03
CA ASN A 17 57.25 42.66 -11.47
C ASN A 17 57.27 43.94 -12.33
N GLY A 18 57.43 45.12 -11.72
CA GLY A 18 57.55 46.41 -12.41
C GLY A 18 56.25 46.94 -13.03
N LYS A 19 55.09 46.36 -12.70
CA LYS A 19 53.79 46.88 -13.14
C LYS A 19 53.36 48.03 -12.23
N LYS A 20 52.81 49.10 -12.82
CA LYS A 20 52.21 50.18 -12.04
C LYS A 20 50.98 49.67 -11.29
N VAL A 21 50.98 49.90 -9.98
CA VAL A 21 49.83 49.75 -9.08
C VAL A 21 49.59 51.12 -8.46
N SER A 22 48.36 51.59 -8.51
CA SER A 22 47.99 52.86 -7.89
C SER A 22 47.87 52.68 -6.38
N PHE A 23 48.23 53.71 -5.61
CA PHE A 23 48.09 53.67 -4.15
C PHE A 23 46.65 53.36 -3.70
N GLY A 24 45.67 53.92 -4.43
CA GLY A 24 44.25 53.68 -4.19
C GLY A 24 43.78 52.22 -4.39
N GLU A 25 44.46 51.41 -5.21
CA GLU A 25 44.12 49.98 -5.36
C GLU A 25 44.39 49.20 -4.07
N MET A 26 45.48 49.50 -3.36
CA MET A 26 45.77 48.85 -2.07
C MET A 26 44.82 49.31 -0.97
N GLU A 27 44.50 50.61 -0.91
CA GLU A 27 43.53 51.15 0.04
C GLU A 27 42.14 50.51 -0.14
N GLN A 28 41.71 50.30 -1.39
CA GLN A 28 40.44 49.64 -1.68
C GLN A 28 40.38 48.18 -1.20
N VAL A 29 41.48 47.42 -1.31
CA VAL A 29 41.53 46.04 -0.80
C VAL A 29 41.36 46.01 0.72
N TYR A 30 42.05 46.90 1.45
CA TYR A 30 41.92 47.00 2.91
C TYR A 30 40.54 47.49 3.32
N ALA A 31 40.02 48.54 2.67
CA ALA A 31 38.70 49.08 2.91
C ALA A 31 37.63 47.98 2.74
N ARG A 32 37.69 47.20 1.65
CA ARG A 32 36.72 46.11 1.36
C ARG A 32 36.78 45.01 2.42
N ALA A 33 37.98 44.59 2.81
CA ALA A 33 38.16 43.58 3.85
C ALA A 33 37.71 44.05 5.24
N PHE A 34 37.88 45.34 5.54
CA PHE A 34 37.40 45.93 6.78
C PHE A 34 35.87 46.01 6.80
N LEU A 35 35.27 46.49 5.70
CA LEU A 35 33.83 46.59 5.56
C LEU A 35 33.16 45.22 5.66
N GLU A 36 33.72 44.19 5.01
CA GLU A 36 33.26 42.80 5.11
C GLU A 36 33.18 42.33 6.58
N ARG A 37 34.28 42.48 7.33
CA ARG A 37 34.33 42.10 8.75
C ARG A 37 33.40 42.93 9.62
N PHE A 38 33.25 44.21 9.31
CA PHE A 38 32.34 45.10 10.02
C PHE A 38 30.89 44.64 9.84
N LEU A 39 30.51 44.29 8.60
CA LEU A 39 29.18 43.79 8.26
C LEU A 39 28.90 42.44 8.93
N GLU A 40 29.85 41.49 8.87
CA GLU A 40 29.75 40.22 9.60
C GLU A 40 29.44 40.45 11.08
N LYS A 41 30.15 41.40 11.71
CA LYS A 41 30.00 41.70 13.13
C LYS A 41 28.66 42.38 13.45
N ILE A 42 28.21 43.32 12.63
CA ILE A 42 26.95 44.04 12.86
C ILE A 42 25.72 43.16 12.66
N SER A 43 25.82 42.13 11.81
CA SER A 43 24.74 41.16 11.62
C SER A 43 24.55 40.15 12.77
N THR A 44 25.29 40.26 13.88
CA THR A 44 25.22 39.33 15.03
C THR A 44 24.36 39.85 16.18
N ASP A 45 23.78 38.92 16.96
CA ASP A 45 22.98 39.24 18.16
C ASP A 45 23.78 40.05 19.19
N THR A 46 25.06 39.77 19.34
CA THR A 46 25.96 40.54 20.21
C THR A 46 26.10 42.00 19.78
N SER A 47 25.94 42.30 18.49
CA SER A 47 25.92 43.69 18.01
C SER A 47 24.58 44.35 18.28
N ASN A 48 23.47 43.62 18.15
CA ASN A 48 22.14 44.13 18.52
C ASN A 48 22.10 44.52 20.00
N GLU A 49 22.65 43.69 20.89
CA GLU A 49 22.77 43.99 22.32
C GLU A 49 23.59 45.26 22.58
N LYS A 50 24.70 45.45 21.85
CA LYS A 50 25.52 46.66 21.97
C LYS A 50 24.81 47.91 21.48
N ILE A 51 24.02 47.80 20.41
CA ILE A 51 23.18 48.89 19.91
C ILE A 51 22.09 49.22 20.94
N GLN A 52 21.44 48.19 21.53
CA GLN A 52 20.47 48.37 22.61
C GLN A 52 21.09 49.06 23.82
N GLN A 53 22.27 48.61 24.27
CA GLN A 53 23.01 49.23 25.36
C GLN A 53 23.38 50.67 25.05
N PHE A 54 23.88 50.95 23.84
CA PHE A 54 24.21 52.32 23.43
C PHE A 54 22.99 53.23 23.44
N TYR A 55 21.85 52.76 22.92
CA TYR A 55 20.58 53.48 22.93
C TYR A 55 20.13 53.80 24.36
N ARG A 56 20.12 52.80 25.25
CA ARG A 56 19.77 52.95 26.67
C ARG A 56 20.68 53.93 27.40
N SER A 57 21.98 53.91 27.11
CA SER A 57 22.96 54.71 27.86
C SER A 57 23.14 56.13 27.33
N ASN A 58 22.74 56.45 26.09
CA ASN A 58 23.11 57.72 25.45
C ASN A 58 21.95 58.44 24.75
N ILE A 59 20.82 57.78 24.51
CA ILE A 59 19.71 58.36 23.75
C ILE A 59 18.44 58.47 24.59
N VAL A 60 18.18 57.48 25.45
CA VAL A 60 17.02 57.52 26.36
C VAL A 60 17.35 58.41 27.56
N ASP A 61 16.43 59.31 27.92
CA ASP A 61 16.54 60.10 29.15
C ASP A 61 16.50 59.15 30.37
N PRO A 62 17.47 59.25 31.31
CA PRO A 62 17.49 58.40 32.50
C PRO A 62 16.17 58.41 33.28
N ASP A 63 15.51 59.56 33.37
CA ASP A 63 14.27 59.72 34.13
C ASP A 63 13.10 59.02 33.40
N GLU A 64 13.06 59.09 32.06
CA GLU A 64 12.06 58.34 31.26
C GLU A 64 12.30 56.83 31.26
N ALA A 65 13.57 56.40 31.30
CA ALA A 65 13.92 54.99 31.34
C ALA A 65 13.51 54.33 32.67
N GLU A 66 13.66 55.05 33.79
CA GLU A 66 13.29 54.59 35.12
C GLU A 66 11.75 54.54 35.27
N ASP A 67 11.05 55.60 34.85
CA ASP A 67 9.59 55.65 34.79
C ASP A 67 8.96 54.56 33.91
N TYR A 68 9.62 54.17 32.81
CA TYR A 68 9.17 53.09 31.95
C TYR A 68 9.35 51.72 32.61
N ARG A 69 10.52 51.51 33.25
CA ARG A 69 10.83 50.26 33.94
C ARG A 69 9.90 50.01 35.12
N GLU A 70 9.54 51.06 35.87
CA GLU A 70 8.58 50.97 36.97
C GLU A 70 7.16 50.63 36.50
N ARG A 71 6.76 51.10 35.31
CA ARG A 71 5.41 50.85 34.75
C ARG A 71 5.27 49.49 34.08
N GLU A 72 6.22 49.11 33.23
CA GLU A 72 6.10 47.95 32.35
C GLU A 72 6.91 46.74 32.86
N GLY A 73 7.78 46.90 33.85
CA GLY A 73 8.60 45.83 34.41
C GLY A 73 9.74 45.36 33.48
N GLU A 74 9.95 46.02 32.34
CA GLU A 74 10.97 45.70 31.35
C GLU A 74 11.84 46.92 31.02
N GLU A 75 13.07 46.70 30.53
CA GLU A 75 13.95 47.78 30.10
C GLU A 75 13.54 48.31 28.72
N MET A 76 13.45 49.64 28.58
CA MET A 76 13.16 50.28 27.29
C MET A 76 14.14 49.76 26.22
N SER A 77 13.60 49.30 25.08
CA SER A 77 14.38 48.66 24.03
C SER A 77 13.93 49.13 22.66
N LEU A 78 14.88 49.22 21.73
CA LEU A 78 14.59 49.43 20.33
C LEU A 78 13.81 48.24 19.79
N SER A 79 12.77 48.52 19.03
CA SER A 79 12.10 47.51 18.21
C SER A 79 13.08 46.91 17.20
N LEU A 80 12.79 45.70 16.74
CA LEU A 80 13.59 45.02 15.71
C LEU A 80 13.76 45.87 14.43
N HIS A 81 12.74 46.67 14.09
CA HIS A 81 12.78 47.59 12.96
C HIS A 81 13.79 48.73 13.18
N GLN A 82 13.77 49.35 14.36
CA GLN A 82 14.71 50.41 14.73
C GLN A 82 16.15 49.90 14.80
N LEU A 83 16.38 48.70 15.35
CA LEU A 83 17.70 48.07 15.33
C LEU A 83 18.23 47.88 13.91
N THR A 84 17.36 47.48 12.99
CA THR A 84 17.74 47.25 11.59
C THR A 84 18.07 48.57 10.89
N ALA A 85 17.26 49.61 11.12
CA ALA A 85 17.52 50.94 10.59
C ALA A 85 18.87 51.51 11.09
N TYR A 86 19.13 51.39 12.40
CA TYR A 86 20.39 51.84 13.00
C TYR A 86 21.60 51.08 12.45
N SER A 87 21.50 49.75 12.30
CA SER A 87 22.55 48.95 11.67
C SER A 87 22.83 49.41 10.24
N LEU A 88 21.81 49.74 9.44
CA LEU A 88 22.01 50.25 8.08
C LEU A 88 22.61 51.66 8.04
N GLU A 89 22.31 52.51 9.02
CA GLU A 89 22.95 53.82 9.15
C GLU A 89 24.44 53.68 9.48
N LEU A 90 24.81 52.71 10.34
CA LEU A 90 26.20 52.36 10.60
C LEU A 90 26.89 51.83 9.34
N VAL A 91 26.22 51.00 8.54
CA VAL A 91 26.73 50.56 7.24
C VAL A 91 26.95 51.73 6.29
N SER A 92 25.98 52.63 6.18
CA SER A 92 26.06 53.83 5.33
C SER A 92 27.22 54.73 5.73
N THR A 93 27.35 55.00 7.02
CA THR A 93 28.43 55.82 7.59
C THR A 93 29.78 55.17 7.32
N MET A 94 29.91 53.86 7.59
CA MET A 94 31.16 53.15 7.38
C MET A 94 31.56 53.09 5.89
N SER A 95 30.59 52.87 5.00
CA SER A 95 30.78 52.92 3.56
C SER A 95 31.27 54.30 3.10
N GLY A 96 30.67 55.37 3.64
CA GLY A 96 31.09 56.75 3.38
C GLY A 96 32.50 57.05 3.88
N VAL A 97 32.86 56.61 5.09
CA VAL A 97 34.19 56.79 5.67
C VAL A 97 35.26 56.04 4.87
N LEU A 98 34.96 54.83 4.41
CA LEU A 98 35.90 54.00 3.68
C LEU A 98 35.96 54.32 2.18
N GLY A 99 35.06 55.17 1.67
CA GLY A 99 34.98 55.52 0.24
C GLY A 99 34.60 54.35 -0.68
N ILE A 100 34.02 53.28 -0.13
CA ILE A 100 33.60 52.08 -0.86
C ILE A 100 32.18 51.70 -0.46
N ARG A 101 31.47 50.99 -1.33
CA ARG A 101 30.15 50.44 -1.02
C ARG A 101 30.26 48.96 -0.72
N ALA A 102 29.31 48.45 0.08
CA ALA A 102 29.17 47.02 0.33
C ALA A 102 28.59 46.34 -0.91
N THR A 103 28.99 45.10 -1.19
CA THR A 103 28.36 44.33 -2.25
C THR A 103 26.98 43.82 -1.80
N ALA A 104 26.09 43.55 -2.75
CA ALA A 104 24.78 42.96 -2.44
C ALA A 104 24.90 41.59 -1.74
N GLN A 105 25.99 40.87 -2.00
CA GLN A 105 26.31 39.63 -1.28
C GLN A 105 26.62 39.89 0.20
N GLN A 106 27.41 40.92 0.51
CA GLN A 106 27.71 41.30 1.89
C GLN A 106 26.46 41.83 2.63
N LEU A 107 25.53 42.46 1.91
CA LEU A 107 24.26 42.94 2.47
C LEU A 107 23.13 41.90 2.45
N SER A 108 23.38 40.67 1.96
CA SER A 108 22.36 39.63 1.81
C SER A 108 21.54 39.36 3.08
N PRO A 109 22.09 39.35 4.31
CA PRO A 109 21.28 39.17 5.52
C PRO A 109 20.18 40.23 5.70
N PHE A 110 20.47 41.49 5.35
CA PHE A 110 19.50 42.59 5.42
C PHE A 110 18.49 42.52 4.28
N ILE A 111 18.93 42.14 3.07
CA ILE A 111 18.04 41.91 1.91
C ILE A 111 17.07 40.76 2.21
N GLU A 112 17.56 39.62 2.70
CA GLU A 112 16.74 38.48 3.09
C GLU A 112 15.72 38.86 4.17
N LYS A 113 16.14 39.64 5.17
CA LYS A 113 15.25 40.12 6.23
C LYS A 113 14.16 41.03 5.69
N ALA A 114 14.52 42.01 4.86
CA ALA A 114 13.56 42.92 4.23
C ALA A 114 12.53 42.16 3.38
N LEU A 115 12.98 41.17 2.61
CA LEU A 115 12.10 40.28 1.87
C LEU A 115 11.18 39.53 2.83
N ARG A 116 11.71 38.79 3.82
CA ARG A 116 10.92 37.99 4.79
C ARG A 116 9.85 38.81 5.54
N GLU A 117 10.14 40.07 5.82
CA GLU A 117 9.24 41.01 6.53
C GLU A 117 8.29 41.78 5.60
N ARG A 118 8.39 41.61 4.28
CA ARG A 118 7.66 42.41 3.27
C ARG A 118 7.92 43.92 3.41
N ASN A 119 9.10 44.28 3.90
CA ASN A 119 9.48 45.67 4.10
C ASN A 119 10.18 46.21 2.86
N TRP A 120 9.38 46.69 1.92
CA TRP A 120 9.86 47.17 0.61
C TRP A 120 10.71 48.43 0.72
N GLU A 121 10.38 49.32 1.65
CA GLU A 121 11.19 50.51 1.94
C GLU A 121 12.57 50.13 2.47
N LEU A 122 12.63 49.13 3.35
CA LEU A 122 13.89 48.59 3.84
C LEU A 122 14.69 47.96 2.70
N LEU A 123 14.05 47.20 1.81
CA LEU A 123 14.70 46.61 0.65
C LEU A 123 15.33 47.70 -0.25
N GLU A 124 14.57 48.75 -0.57
CA GLU A 124 15.08 49.88 -1.37
C GLU A 124 16.27 50.56 -0.70
N LYS A 125 16.21 50.78 0.62
CA LYS A 125 17.33 51.35 1.40
C LYS A 125 18.57 50.47 1.35
N VAL A 126 18.42 49.16 1.54
CA VAL A 126 19.54 48.22 1.52
C VAL A 126 20.16 48.14 0.12
N LEU A 127 19.33 48.14 -0.93
CA LEU A 127 19.81 48.11 -2.31
C LEU A 127 20.52 49.40 -2.72
N ALA A 128 20.04 50.57 -2.25
CA ALA A 128 20.71 51.84 -2.48
C ALA A 128 22.11 51.92 -1.83
N LEU A 129 22.32 51.19 -0.74
CA LEU A 129 23.62 51.06 -0.08
C LEU A 129 24.57 50.07 -0.76
N SER A 130 24.04 49.17 -1.61
CA SER A 130 24.86 48.22 -2.35
C SER A 130 25.65 48.88 -3.48
N GLU A 131 26.82 48.34 -3.81
CA GLU A 131 27.64 48.75 -4.95
C GLU A 131 26.87 48.54 -6.27
N GLU A 132 26.16 47.43 -6.38
CA GLU A 132 25.47 47.01 -7.60
C GLU A 132 24.11 47.70 -7.80
N GLY A 133 23.53 48.29 -6.74
CA GLY A 133 22.19 48.88 -6.77
C GLY A 133 21.07 47.87 -7.02
N ARG A 134 21.34 46.58 -6.89
CA ARG A 134 20.43 45.46 -7.20
C ARG A 134 20.70 44.29 -6.27
N MET A 135 19.72 43.40 -6.14
CA MET A 135 19.89 42.18 -5.33
C MET A 135 21.03 41.32 -5.88
N GLY A 136 21.77 40.69 -4.97
CA GLY A 136 22.74 39.66 -5.32
C GLY A 136 22.06 38.46 -5.97
N THR A 137 22.81 37.71 -6.76
CA THR A 137 22.34 36.46 -7.35
C THR A 137 21.90 35.48 -6.26
N ASP A 138 20.82 34.75 -6.50
CA ASP A 138 20.22 33.71 -5.65
C ASP A 138 19.58 34.16 -4.33
N VAL A 139 19.67 35.44 -3.94
CA VAL A 139 19.12 35.92 -2.66
C VAL A 139 17.60 35.79 -2.65
N ILE A 140 16.96 36.20 -3.74
CA ILE A 140 15.50 36.13 -3.84
C ILE A 140 15.01 34.70 -4.06
N GLU A 141 15.74 33.89 -4.84
CA GLU A 141 15.47 32.47 -5.03
C GLU A 141 15.52 31.72 -3.69
N LYS A 142 16.49 32.04 -2.82
CA LYS A 142 16.59 31.46 -1.48
C LYS A 142 15.36 31.78 -0.64
N VAL A 143 14.97 33.06 -0.55
CA VAL A 143 13.77 33.46 0.21
C VAL A 143 12.51 32.85 -0.40
N ALA A 144 12.38 32.85 -1.73
CA ALA A 144 11.25 32.26 -2.43
C ALA A 144 11.15 30.75 -2.17
N LEU A 145 12.27 30.01 -2.17
CA LEU A 145 12.32 28.59 -1.83
C LEU A 145 11.92 28.33 -0.37
N GLU A 146 12.42 29.14 0.58
CA GLU A 146 11.99 29.07 1.99
C GLU A 146 10.48 29.27 2.14
N GLN A 147 9.88 30.21 1.42
CA GLN A 147 8.43 30.44 1.48
C GLN A 147 7.62 29.31 0.85
N LEU A 148 8.13 28.71 -0.23
CA LEU A 148 7.59 27.50 -0.85
C LEU A 148 7.52 26.34 0.15
N VAL A 149 8.62 26.10 0.86
CA VAL A 149 8.73 25.06 1.89
C VAL A 149 7.75 25.32 3.05
N ASN A 150 7.74 26.55 3.56
CA ASN A 150 6.90 26.94 4.71
C ASN A 150 5.40 27.09 4.40
N ASN A 151 5.00 26.91 3.14
CA ASN A 151 3.61 26.96 2.69
C ASN A 151 2.88 28.28 3.02
N ARG A 152 3.58 29.41 2.95
CA ARG A 152 2.95 30.73 3.12
C ARG A 152 2.22 31.11 1.83
N LYS A 153 0.95 30.69 1.73
CA LYS A 153 0.10 30.75 0.53
C LYS A 153 0.06 32.11 -0.18
N GLU A 154 0.18 33.20 0.56
CA GLU A 154 0.11 34.56 0.00
C GLU A 154 1.47 35.13 -0.38
N PHE A 155 2.54 34.67 0.26
CA PHE A 155 3.81 35.36 0.19
C PHE A 155 4.65 34.98 -1.05
N TYR A 156 4.64 33.70 -1.43
CA TYR A 156 5.33 33.27 -2.65
C TYR A 156 4.73 33.91 -3.93
N PRO A 157 3.39 33.96 -4.11
CA PRO A 157 2.79 34.67 -5.25
C PRO A 157 3.13 36.16 -5.30
N GLU A 158 3.17 36.84 -4.14
CA GLU A 158 3.54 38.25 -4.07
C GLU A 158 4.98 38.49 -4.54
N LEU A 159 5.92 37.63 -4.11
CA LEU A 159 7.31 37.69 -4.60
C LEU A 159 7.37 37.48 -6.12
N LYS A 160 6.64 36.48 -6.65
CA LYS A 160 6.60 36.18 -8.09
C LYS A 160 6.00 37.34 -8.90
N GLN A 161 4.99 38.02 -8.37
CA GLN A 161 4.38 39.18 -9.00
C GLN A 161 5.34 40.37 -9.08
N ARG A 162 6.11 40.61 -8.02
CA ARG A 162 7.05 41.75 -7.94
C ARG A 162 8.33 41.54 -8.74
N PHE A 163 8.89 40.34 -8.67
CA PHE A 163 10.24 40.06 -9.18
C PHE A 163 10.26 39.15 -10.41
N GLY A 164 9.09 38.67 -10.84
CA GLY A 164 8.95 37.81 -12.00
C GLY A 164 9.28 36.35 -11.70
N ASN A 165 9.72 35.63 -12.72
CA ASN A 165 10.05 34.21 -12.61
C ASN A 165 11.43 34.02 -11.98
N PHE A 166 11.52 33.11 -11.02
CA PHE A 166 12.75 32.75 -10.33
C PHE A 166 13.54 31.69 -11.11
N GLN A 167 14.86 31.79 -11.13
CA GLN A 167 15.76 30.78 -11.70
C GLN A 167 16.40 29.97 -10.58
N PHE A 168 15.70 28.93 -10.12
CA PHE A 168 16.24 28.11 -9.03
C PHE A 168 17.45 27.28 -9.48
N ASN A 169 18.42 27.14 -8.57
CA ASN A 169 19.53 26.21 -8.71
C ASN A 169 19.11 24.81 -8.23
N GLN A 170 19.30 23.80 -9.07
CA GLN A 170 18.98 22.40 -8.78
C GLN A 170 19.64 21.89 -7.49
N ASP A 171 20.89 22.28 -7.19
CA ASP A 171 21.60 21.83 -6.00
C ASP A 171 20.88 22.25 -4.71
N LYS A 172 20.36 23.48 -4.67
CA LYS A 172 19.61 24.00 -3.52
C LYS A 172 18.24 23.33 -3.38
N ILE A 173 17.62 22.93 -4.48
CA ILE A 173 16.32 22.26 -4.47
C ILE A 173 16.48 20.80 -4.05
N ASN A 174 17.59 20.14 -4.43
CA ASN A 174 17.85 18.74 -4.12
C ASN A 174 17.82 18.47 -2.61
N ASP A 175 18.41 19.33 -1.79
CA ASP A 175 18.36 19.23 -0.32
C ASP A 175 16.91 19.29 0.21
N VAL A 176 16.10 20.16 -0.39
CA VAL A 176 14.68 20.29 -0.04
C VAL A 176 13.90 19.06 -0.49
N TYR A 177 14.16 18.53 -1.68
CA TYR A 177 13.53 17.29 -2.16
C TYR A 177 13.86 16.11 -1.25
N HIS A 178 15.13 15.95 -0.89
CA HIS A 178 15.57 14.87 -0.01
C HIS A 178 14.83 14.92 1.34
N ASN A 179 14.72 16.10 1.95
CA ASN A 179 13.96 16.28 3.19
C ASN A 179 12.45 16.05 3.00
N ALA A 180 11.87 16.54 1.90
CA ALA A 180 10.45 16.36 1.59
C ALA A 180 10.09 14.89 1.37
N VAL A 181 10.97 14.12 0.73
CA VAL A 181 10.81 12.66 0.55
C VAL A 181 10.88 11.95 1.91
N ARG A 182 11.90 12.24 2.74
CA ARG A 182 12.06 11.61 4.06
C ARG A 182 10.96 11.94 5.06
N THR A 183 10.36 13.12 4.94
CA THR A 183 9.22 13.55 5.77
C THR A 183 7.87 13.21 5.15
N HIS A 184 7.87 12.51 4.01
CA HIS A 184 6.68 12.07 3.29
C HIS A 184 5.74 13.22 2.89
N ASN A 185 6.28 14.43 2.68
CA ASN A 185 5.51 15.63 2.36
C ASN A 185 5.24 15.74 0.86
N THR A 186 4.30 14.93 0.36
CA THR A 186 3.91 14.83 -1.05
C THR A 186 3.37 16.14 -1.63
N ASN A 187 2.68 16.95 -0.81
CA ASN A 187 2.22 18.29 -1.18
C ASN A 187 3.40 19.24 -1.45
N LEU A 188 4.50 19.13 -0.69
CA LEU A 188 5.71 19.88 -0.98
C LEU A 188 6.38 19.40 -2.27
N LEU A 189 6.47 18.08 -2.50
CA LEU A 189 7.03 17.53 -3.75
C LEU A 189 6.31 18.06 -4.99
N LYS A 190 4.97 18.01 -5.00
CA LYS A 190 4.14 18.51 -6.12
C LYS A 190 4.34 20.01 -6.35
N ARG A 191 4.37 20.81 -5.28
CA ARG A 191 4.58 22.26 -5.37
C ARG A 191 5.96 22.61 -5.91
N LEU A 192 7.02 21.97 -5.39
CA LEU A 192 8.38 22.18 -5.89
C LEU A 192 8.51 21.82 -7.37
N ASN A 193 7.96 20.67 -7.80
CA ASN A 193 7.99 20.27 -9.20
C ASN A 193 7.25 21.29 -10.09
N THR A 194 6.07 21.75 -9.65
CA THR A 194 5.25 22.72 -10.41
C THR A 194 5.92 24.09 -10.52
N GLU A 195 6.51 24.61 -9.44
CA GLU A 195 7.06 25.97 -9.42
C GLU A 195 8.52 26.05 -9.90
N THR A 196 9.30 24.99 -9.71
CA THR A 196 10.72 24.98 -10.10
C THR A 196 10.97 24.32 -11.46
N GLY A 197 10.06 23.46 -11.92
CA GLY A 197 10.20 22.68 -13.15
C GLY A 197 11.21 21.53 -13.06
N PHE A 198 11.89 21.34 -11.91
CA PHE A 198 12.79 20.23 -11.70
C PHE A 198 12.03 18.99 -11.23
N SER A 199 12.37 17.83 -11.79
CA SER A 199 11.85 16.55 -11.32
C SER A 199 12.53 16.11 -10.02
N VAL A 200 11.78 15.45 -9.14
CA VAL A 200 12.36 14.80 -7.95
C VAL A 200 13.41 13.77 -8.39
N PRO A 201 14.63 13.79 -7.85
CA PRO A 201 15.65 12.78 -8.15
C PRO A 201 15.13 11.37 -7.83
N SER A 202 15.29 10.44 -8.78
CA SER A 202 14.81 9.06 -8.67
C SER A 202 15.45 8.30 -7.51
N GLU A 203 16.70 8.63 -7.20
CA GLU A 203 17.50 8.00 -6.16
C GLU A 203 16.88 8.21 -4.78
N TYR A 204 16.31 9.38 -4.52
CA TYR A 204 15.66 9.69 -3.24
C TYR A 204 14.39 8.87 -3.04
N ILE A 205 13.57 8.76 -4.09
CA ILE A 205 12.35 7.94 -4.04
C ILE A 205 12.72 6.46 -3.90
N GLN A 206 13.75 6.00 -4.62
CA GLN A 206 14.24 4.62 -4.53
C GLN A 206 14.72 4.29 -3.11
N GLU A 207 15.57 5.13 -2.52
CA GLU A 207 16.10 4.94 -1.16
C GLU A 207 14.97 4.90 -0.13
N GLU A 208 14.03 5.83 -0.20
CA GLU A 208 12.92 5.91 0.76
C GLU A 208 11.98 4.70 0.65
N CYS A 209 11.68 4.23 -0.57
CA CYS A 209 10.90 3.01 -0.78
C CYS A 209 11.59 1.78 -0.16
N GLU A 210 12.92 1.68 -0.28
CA GLU A 210 13.71 0.62 0.34
C GLU A 210 13.65 0.71 1.88
N LEU A 211 13.79 1.91 2.46
CA LEU A 211 13.72 2.14 3.90
C LEU A 211 12.34 1.80 4.49
N ILE A 212 11.26 2.22 3.82
CA ILE A 212 9.89 1.92 4.26
C ILE A 212 9.64 0.41 4.27
N LEU A 213 10.06 -0.32 3.22
CA LEU A 213 9.87 -1.76 3.15
C LEU A 213 10.73 -2.50 4.18
N GLU A 214 11.97 -2.09 4.40
CA GLU A 214 12.88 -2.70 5.37
C GLU A 214 12.48 -2.46 6.82
N ASN A 215 11.78 -1.37 7.14
CA ASN A 215 11.40 -1.04 8.51
C ASN A 215 10.26 -1.96 9.00
N PRO A 216 10.51 -2.91 9.92
CA PRO A 216 9.47 -3.81 10.42
C PRO A 216 8.48 -3.10 11.37
N SER A 217 8.88 -1.97 11.95
CA SER A 217 8.12 -1.22 12.95
C SER A 217 7.33 -0.06 12.35
N PHE A 218 7.21 0.01 11.02
CA PHE A 218 6.47 1.06 10.35
C PHE A 218 4.98 0.98 10.75
N VAL A 219 4.48 2.05 11.37
CA VAL A 219 3.08 2.16 11.80
C VAL A 219 2.27 2.79 10.66
N GLY A 220 1.45 1.99 9.98
CA GLY A 220 0.61 2.42 8.86
C GLY A 220 0.72 1.49 7.64
N THR A 221 -0.02 1.81 6.57
CA THR A 221 -0.01 1.05 5.32
C THR A 221 1.19 1.47 4.45
N LYS A 222 2.30 0.73 4.58
CA LYS A 222 3.55 0.97 3.81
C LYS A 222 3.30 1.24 2.33
N PHE A 223 2.44 0.45 1.70
CA PHE A 223 2.15 0.56 0.28
C PHE A 223 1.38 1.81 -0.10
N ALA A 224 0.49 2.32 0.76
CA ALA A 224 -0.23 3.57 0.49
C ALA A 224 0.75 4.75 0.46
N LEU A 225 1.69 4.79 1.41
CA LEU A 225 2.72 5.81 1.44
C LEU A 225 3.64 5.73 0.20
N ILE A 226 4.09 4.53 -0.16
CA ILE A 226 4.91 4.33 -1.36
C ILE A 226 4.12 4.73 -2.62
N GLU A 227 2.85 4.39 -2.71
CA GLU A 227 1.99 4.80 -3.82
C GLU A 227 1.88 6.33 -3.92
N GLU A 228 1.76 7.02 -2.79
CA GLU A 228 1.68 8.48 -2.76
C GLU A 228 2.99 9.14 -3.20
N LEU A 229 4.14 8.62 -2.75
CA LEU A 229 5.47 9.10 -3.13
C LEU A 229 5.75 8.88 -4.62
N THR A 230 5.43 7.69 -5.13
CA THR A 230 5.61 7.34 -6.55
C THR A 230 4.64 8.10 -7.45
N GLY A 231 3.39 8.30 -7.01
CA GLY A 231 2.40 9.12 -7.72
C GLY A 231 2.76 10.61 -7.75
N SER A 232 3.40 11.13 -6.70
CA SER A 232 3.80 12.54 -6.62
C SER A 232 5.09 12.85 -7.38
N SER A 233 5.99 11.87 -7.51
CA SER A 233 7.25 12.00 -8.25
C SER A 233 7.14 11.58 -9.72
N GLY A 234 6.16 10.73 -10.07
CA GLY A 234 6.07 10.09 -11.38
C GLY A 234 7.11 8.98 -11.60
N TYR A 235 7.92 8.67 -10.59
CA TYR A 235 8.96 7.63 -10.66
C TYR A 235 8.43 6.29 -10.13
N LYS A 236 8.67 5.23 -10.89
CA LYS A 236 8.40 3.84 -10.46
C LYS A 236 9.69 3.20 -9.93
N PRO A 237 9.71 2.71 -8.68
CA PRO A 237 10.91 2.13 -8.09
C PRO A 237 11.37 0.88 -8.84
N VAL A 238 12.69 0.74 -8.97
CA VAL A 238 13.31 -0.45 -9.55
C VAL A 238 13.33 -1.57 -8.50
N LYS A 239 13.08 -2.80 -8.94
CA LYS A 239 13.10 -4.03 -8.12
C LYS A 239 14.52 -4.43 -7.69
N THR A 240 15.17 -3.63 -6.85
CA THR A 240 16.51 -3.92 -6.29
C THR A 240 16.44 -5.10 -5.31
N LYS A 241 17.60 -5.65 -4.92
CA LYS A 241 17.65 -6.75 -3.92
C LYS A 241 16.97 -6.36 -2.60
N ARG A 242 17.07 -5.09 -2.18
CA ARG A 242 16.44 -4.55 -0.97
C ARG A 242 14.92 -4.52 -1.09
N ILE A 243 14.39 -3.97 -2.19
CA ILE A 243 12.94 -4.00 -2.48
C ILE A 243 12.43 -5.44 -2.51
N LYS A 244 13.08 -6.35 -3.24
CA LYS A 244 12.64 -7.76 -3.35
C LYS A 244 12.56 -8.43 -1.98
N LYS A 245 13.60 -8.25 -1.16
CA LYS A 245 13.64 -8.81 0.19
C LYS A 245 12.59 -8.17 1.09
N GLY A 246 12.46 -6.86 1.08
CA GLY A 246 11.47 -6.13 1.90
C GLY A 246 10.02 -6.51 1.56
N LEU A 247 9.71 -6.72 0.27
CA LEU A 247 8.40 -7.23 -0.15
C LEU A 247 8.12 -8.63 0.41
N ILE A 248 9.07 -9.55 0.24
CA ILE A 248 8.95 -10.92 0.74
C ILE A 248 8.80 -10.91 2.28
N ASP A 249 9.65 -10.17 2.99
CA ASP A 249 9.61 -10.07 4.45
C ASP A 249 8.29 -9.47 4.95
N HIS A 250 7.73 -8.47 4.24
CA HIS A 250 6.45 -7.86 4.57
C HIS A 250 5.31 -8.87 4.49
N PHE A 251 5.14 -9.54 3.34
CA PHE A 251 4.07 -10.54 3.16
C PHE A 251 4.33 -11.82 3.98
N GLN A 252 5.57 -12.09 4.40
CA GLN A 252 5.86 -13.21 5.28
C GLN A 252 5.49 -12.92 6.74
N ARG A 253 5.62 -11.68 7.23
CA ARG A 253 5.44 -11.35 8.65
C ARG A 253 4.06 -10.80 9.01
N ASN A 254 3.45 -10.03 8.12
CA ASN A 254 2.22 -9.31 8.43
C ASN A 254 0.95 -10.12 8.08
N SER A 255 -0.18 -9.67 8.60
CA SER A 255 -1.51 -10.09 8.13
C SER A 255 -1.67 -9.64 6.69
N LEU A 256 -2.19 -10.53 5.84
CA LEU A 256 -2.18 -10.32 4.41
C LEU A 256 -3.52 -9.76 3.95
N ASP A 257 -3.46 -8.70 3.15
CA ASP A 257 -4.64 -8.03 2.58
C ASP A 257 -4.51 -7.90 1.06
N GLN A 258 -5.65 -7.98 0.37
CA GLN A 258 -5.74 -7.83 -1.08
C GLN A 258 -5.31 -6.42 -1.51
N VAL A 259 -5.64 -5.38 -0.73
CA VAL A 259 -5.28 -4.00 -1.06
C VAL A 259 -3.77 -3.81 -1.11
N GLU A 260 -3.04 -4.44 -0.19
CA GLU A 260 -1.58 -4.41 -0.18
C GLU A 260 -0.98 -5.18 -1.36
N LEU A 261 -1.55 -6.34 -1.69
CA LEU A 261 -1.14 -7.12 -2.87
C LEU A 261 -1.34 -6.32 -4.16
N ASP A 262 -2.51 -5.73 -4.35
CA ASP A 262 -2.84 -4.93 -5.54
C ASP A 262 -1.90 -3.71 -5.66
N SER A 263 -1.57 -3.09 -4.54
CA SER A 263 -0.62 -1.98 -4.50
C SER A 263 0.80 -2.45 -4.85
N ALA A 264 1.25 -3.60 -4.33
CA ALA A 264 2.54 -4.18 -4.69
C ALA A 264 2.62 -4.52 -6.19
N ILE A 265 1.54 -5.05 -6.78
CA ILE A 265 1.43 -5.33 -8.21
C ILE A 265 1.52 -4.03 -9.01
N ARG A 266 0.79 -2.98 -8.63
CA ARG A 266 0.77 -1.71 -9.36
C ARG A 266 2.09 -0.93 -9.29
N ILE A 267 2.72 -0.91 -8.11
CA ILE A 267 3.95 -0.14 -7.86
C ILE A 267 5.17 -0.86 -8.43
N PHE A 268 5.31 -2.15 -8.12
CA PHE A 268 6.53 -2.91 -8.41
C PHE A 268 6.38 -3.93 -9.55
N ASP A 269 5.17 -4.16 -10.06
CA ASP A 269 4.87 -5.13 -11.10
C ASP A 269 5.40 -6.53 -10.73
N ILE A 270 5.02 -7.01 -9.54
CA ILE A 270 5.54 -8.25 -8.97
C ILE A 270 5.14 -9.50 -9.77
N THR A 271 4.11 -9.41 -10.60
CA THR A 271 3.59 -10.52 -11.43
C THR A 271 4.55 -10.93 -12.56
N THR A 272 5.43 -10.01 -13.00
CA THR A 272 6.42 -10.27 -14.04
C THR A 272 7.77 -10.75 -13.48
N ASP A 273 8.02 -10.57 -12.18
CA ASP A 273 9.25 -11.05 -11.54
C ASP A 273 9.06 -12.48 -11.05
N GLU A 274 9.64 -13.44 -11.77
CA GLU A 274 9.55 -14.87 -11.47
C GLU A 274 9.91 -15.19 -10.01
N LYS A 275 10.97 -14.58 -9.47
CA LYS A 275 11.46 -14.93 -8.13
C LYS A 275 10.51 -14.38 -7.07
N ILE A 276 10.11 -13.12 -7.19
CA ILE A 276 9.17 -12.50 -6.23
C ILE A 276 7.82 -13.22 -6.29
N SER A 277 7.24 -13.32 -7.49
CA SER A 277 5.92 -13.92 -7.70
C SER A 277 5.86 -15.35 -7.17
N SER A 278 6.81 -16.22 -7.54
CA SER A 278 6.81 -17.61 -7.08
C SER A 278 7.01 -17.73 -5.56
N THR A 279 7.78 -16.84 -4.95
CA THR A 279 8.00 -16.82 -3.50
C THR A 279 6.73 -16.36 -2.76
N LEU A 280 6.07 -15.30 -3.24
CA LEU A 280 4.82 -14.82 -2.66
C LEU A 280 3.67 -15.82 -2.83
N GLN A 281 3.55 -16.45 -4.00
CA GLN A 281 2.59 -17.55 -4.21
C GLN A 281 2.83 -18.69 -3.21
N GLN A 282 4.09 -19.05 -2.96
CA GLN A 282 4.43 -20.06 -1.95
C GLN A 282 4.04 -19.61 -0.53
N ILE A 283 4.35 -18.37 -0.15
CA ILE A 283 3.98 -17.81 1.17
C ILE A 283 2.47 -17.83 1.38
N PHE A 284 1.68 -17.40 0.39
CA PHE A 284 0.22 -17.37 0.48
C PHE A 284 -0.36 -18.78 0.62
N LEU A 285 0.21 -19.77 -0.08
CA LEU A 285 -0.19 -21.16 0.06
C LEU A 285 0.14 -21.72 1.46
N GLU A 286 1.33 -21.42 2.00
CA GLU A 286 1.76 -21.89 3.33
C GLU A 286 0.93 -21.28 4.48
N LYS A 287 0.48 -20.03 4.30
CA LYS A 287 -0.37 -19.29 5.23
C LYS A 287 -1.87 -19.56 5.08
N SER A 288 -2.30 -20.39 4.12
CA SER A 288 -3.72 -20.63 3.82
C SER A 288 -4.48 -19.39 3.30
N GLU A 289 -3.78 -18.40 2.73
CA GLU A 289 -4.39 -17.20 2.14
C GLU A 289 -4.81 -17.45 0.69
N LEU A 290 -5.83 -18.29 0.51
CA LEU A 290 -6.18 -18.84 -0.80
C LEU A 290 -6.68 -17.80 -1.81
N ASN A 291 -7.34 -16.73 -1.35
CA ASN A 291 -7.79 -15.65 -2.23
C ASN A 291 -6.59 -14.90 -2.82
N LEU A 292 -5.61 -14.56 -1.99
CA LEU A 292 -4.37 -13.90 -2.41
C LEU A 292 -3.53 -14.81 -3.30
N PHE A 293 -3.43 -16.10 -2.93
CA PHE A 293 -2.79 -17.12 -3.74
C PHE A 293 -3.44 -17.21 -5.12
N LYS A 294 -4.77 -17.33 -5.20
CA LYS A 294 -5.52 -17.40 -6.46
C LYS A 294 -5.24 -16.19 -7.32
N ASN A 295 -5.41 -14.99 -6.76
CA ASN A 295 -5.29 -13.73 -7.51
C ASN A 295 -3.88 -13.57 -8.08
N LEU A 296 -2.85 -13.78 -7.25
CA LEU A 296 -1.46 -13.72 -7.72
C LEU A 296 -1.16 -14.86 -8.70
N TYR A 297 -1.60 -16.09 -8.41
CA TYR A 297 -1.34 -17.24 -9.28
C TYR A 297 -1.97 -17.05 -10.65
N GLU A 298 -3.19 -16.53 -10.77
CA GLU A 298 -3.88 -16.30 -12.05
C GLU A 298 -3.23 -15.16 -12.85
N GLN A 299 -2.84 -14.06 -12.20
CA GLN A 299 -2.27 -12.88 -12.86
C GLN A 299 -0.79 -13.02 -13.23
N SER A 300 -0.03 -13.83 -12.50
CA SER A 300 1.41 -13.97 -12.74
C SER A 300 1.74 -14.69 -14.03
N GLY A 301 2.75 -14.18 -14.76
CA GLY A 301 3.28 -14.84 -15.95
C GLY A 301 3.93 -16.18 -15.62
N GLN A 302 4.55 -16.29 -14.44
CA GLN A 302 5.14 -17.53 -13.95
C GLN A 302 4.30 -18.15 -12.83
N LYS A 303 3.89 -19.40 -13.04
CA LYS A 303 3.11 -20.18 -12.07
C LYS A 303 4.03 -20.93 -11.11
N LEU A 304 3.57 -21.13 -9.88
CA LEU A 304 4.27 -21.97 -8.91
C LEU A 304 4.43 -23.39 -9.46
N ASN A 305 5.65 -23.94 -9.38
CA ASN A 305 5.94 -25.29 -9.83
C ASN A 305 5.16 -26.33 -8.98
N GLU A 306 4.68 -27.40 -9.61
CA GLU A 306 3.95 -28.50 -8.97
C GLU A 306 4.65 -29.07 -7.73
N SER A 307 5.98 -29.17 -7.74
CA SER A 307 6.74 -29.70 -6.60
C SER A 307 6.49 -28.88 -5.34
N LYS A 308 6.44 -27.55 -5.46
CA LYS A 308 6.14 -26.63 -4.36
C LYS A 308 4.66 -26.66 -3.97
N ILE A 309 3.76 -26.76 -4.95
CA ILE A 309 2.32 -26.92 -4.67
C ILE A 309 2.08 -28.20 -3.86
N ARG A 310 2.77 -29.30 -4.16
CA ARG A 310 2.68 -30.56 -3.40
C ARG A 310 3.19 -30.44 -1.97
N VAL A 311 4.17 -29.58 -1.70
CA VAL A 311 4.58 -29.24 -0.33
C VAL A 311 3.43 -28.53 0.40
N GLY A 312 2.78 -27.57 -0.26
CA GLY A 312 1.59 -26.90 0.26
C GLY A 312 0.46 -27.88 0.59
N TYR A 313 0.16 -28.82 -0.31
CA TYR A 313 -0.83 -29.88 -0.03
C TYR A 313 -0.50 -30.71 1.20
N LYS A 314 0.79 -31.03 1.42
CA LYS A 314 1.22 -31.77 2.61
C LYS A 314 0.98 -30.94 3.89
N MET A 315 1.28 -29.65 3.86
CA MET A 315 1.06 -28.75 5.00
C MET A 315 -0.42 -28.59 5.32
N LEU A 316 -1.26 -28.31 4.32
CA LEU A 316 -2.71 -28.21 4.47
C LEU A 316 -3.32 -29.52 4.96
N SER A 317 -2.86 -30.66 4.42
CA SER A 317 -3.33 -31.98 4.87
C SER A 317 -2.94 -32.27 6.31
N ASN A 318 -1.75 -31.85 6.77
CA ASN A 318 -1.32 -32.01 8.16
C ASN A 318 -2.13 -31.13 9.11
N LYS A 319 -2.62 -29.97 8.65
CA LYS A 319 -3.55 -29.10 9.38
C LYS A 319 -5.02 -29.56 9.31
N GLY A 320 -5.32 -30.61 8.52
CA GLY A 320 -6.69 -31.09 8.31
C GLY A 320 -7.56 -30.20 7.41
N GLN A 321 -6.96 -29.22 6.72
CA GLN A 321 -7.66 -28.26 5.85
C GLN A 321 -7.93 -28.84 4.46
N LEU A 322 -8.74 -29.90 4.38
CA LEU A 322 -9.00 -30.61 3.13
C LEU A 322 -9.83 -29.78 2.12
N ASP A 323 -10.70 -28.87 2.58
CA ASP A 323 -11.45 -27.96 1.70
C ASP A 323 -10.52 -26.97 0.97
N GLU A 324 -9.48 -26.52 1.66
CA GLU A 324 -8.45 -25.64 1.09
C GLU A 324 -7.64 -26.37 0.01
N ILE A 325 -7.33 -27.66 0.24
CA ILE A 325 -6.67 -28.50 -0.77
C ILE A 325 -7.53 -28.59 -2.03
N TYR A 326 -8.84 -28.82 -1.89
CA TYR A 326 -9.75 -28.83 -3.03
C TYR A 326 -9.69 -27.50 -3.82
N GLN A 327 -9.77 -26.36 -3.14
CA GLN A 327 -9.68 -25.05 -3.79
C GLN A 327 -8.36 -24.85 -4.52
N VAL A 328 -7.23 -25.22 -3.91
CA VAL A 328 -5.90 -25.12 -4.56
C VAL A 328 -5.81 -26.02 -5.79
N ILE A 329 -6.41 -27.22 -5.77
CA ILE A 329 -6.51 -28.08 -6.95
C ILE A 329 -7.33 -27.40 -8.06
N MET A 330 -8.46 -26.78 -7.71
CA MET A 330 -9.30 -26.11 -8.68
C MET A 330 -8.61 -24.91 -9.34
N ILE A 331 -7.76 -24.21 -8.59
CA ILE A 331 -6.93 -23.10 -9.09
C ILE A 331 -5.80 -23.62 -9.98
N THR A 332 -5.01 -24.56 -9.48
CA THR A 332 -3.72 -24.93 -10.10
C THR A 332 -3.80 -26.10 -11.09
N GLY A 333 -4.80 -26.97 -10.95
CA GLY A 333 -4.87 -28.26 -11.65
C GLY A 333 -3.83 -29.29 -11.22
N ALA A 334 -2.96 -28.97 -10.26
CA ALA A 334 -1.90 -29.87 -9.83
C ALA A 334 -2.47 -30.97 -8.93
N SER A 335 -2.21 -32.24 -9.27
CA SER A 335 -2.68 -33.36 -8.46
C SER A 335 -1.85 -33.54 -7.17
N PRO A 336 -2.48 -33.69 -5.99
CA PRO A 336 -1.81 -34.14 -4.79
C PRO A 336 -1.36 -35.61 -4.87
N GLN A 337 -0.69 -36.08 -3.82
CA GLN A 337 -0.45 -37.50 -3.60
C GLN A 337 -1.77 -38.26 -3.47
N LYS A 338 -1.82 -39.50 -3.97
CA LYS A 338 -3.03 -40.35 -4.01
C LYS A 338 -3.75 -40.45 -2.65
N GLN A 339 -3.00 -40.54 -1.55
CA GLN A 339 -3.59 -40.62 -0.21
C GLN A 339 -4.34 -39.33 0.20
N ILE A 340 -3.82 -38.16 -0.17
CA ILE A 340 -4.47 -36.87 0.09
C ILE A 340 -5.70 -36.73 -0.81
N VAL A 341 -5.58 -37.08 -2.09
CA VAL A 341 -6.71 -37.08 -3.03
C VAL A 341 -7.86 -37.97 -2.53
N LYS A 342 -7.56 -39.18 -2.03
CA LYS A 342 -8.54 -40.06 -1.40
C LYS A 342 -9.26 -39.38 -0.23
N LYS A 343 -8.52 -38.69 0.64
CA LYS A 343 -9.10 -37.95 1.79
C LYS A 343 -10.03 -36.83 1.32
N VAL A 344 -9.63 -36.06 0.31
CA VAL A 344 -10.47 -34.98 -0.26
C VAL A 344 -11.75 -35.54 -0.87
N TYR A 345 -11.66 -36.58 -1.71
CA TYR A 345 -12.84 -37.24 -2.26
C TYR A 345 -13.79 -37.78 -1.19
N SER A 346 -13.23 -38.38 -0.14
CA SER A 346 -14.03 -38.91 0.97
C SER A 346 -14.71 -37.80 1.76
N GLN A 347 -14.05 -36.66 1.98
CA GLN A 347 -14.65 -35.50 2.63
C GLN A 347 -15.78 -34.89 1.78
N LEU A 348 -15.57 -34.73 0.47
CA LEU A 348 -16.61 -34.25 -0.43
C LEU A 348 -17.82 -35.19 -0.44
N LEU A 349 -17.59 -36.51 -0.39
CA LEU A 349 -18.63 -37.52 -0.29
C LEU A 349 -19.40 -37.41 1.04
N GLU A 350 -18.69 -37.27 2.16
CA GLU A 350 -19.29 -37.08 3.49
C GLU A 350 -20.18 -35.83 3.52
N LYS A 351 -19.75 -34.74 2.86
CA LYS A 351 -20.50 -33.48 2.74
C LYS A 351 -21.57 -33.49 1.65
N ASN A 352 -21.81 -34.62 0.99
CA ASN A 352 -22.76 -34.76 -0.11
C ASN A 352 -22.51 -33.82 -1.31
N LYS A 353 -21.24 -33.46 -1.56
CA LYS A 353 -20.83 -32.56 -2.66
C LYS A 353 -20.54 -33.34 -3.93
N LEU A 354 -21.52 -34.08 -4.42
CA LEU A 354 -21.35 -35.02 -5.54
C LEU A 354 -20.84 -34.34 -6.82
N ARG A 355 -21.32 -33.12 -7.12
CA ARG A 355 -20.85 -32.32 -8.26
C ARG A 355 -19.38 -31.90 -8.13
N GLU A 356 -18.93 -31.58 -6.93
CA GLU A 356 -17.53 -31.18 -6.68
C GLU A 356 -16.59 -32.39 -6.85
N ILE A 357 -17.06 -33.61 -6.58
CA ILE A 357 -16.31 -34.85 -6.88
C ILE A 357 -16.09 -35.00 -8.39
N ASP A 358 -17.13 -34.78 -9.20
CA ASP A 358 -17.01 -34.85 -10.67
C ASP A 358 -16.06 -33.76 -11.20
N GLN A 359 -16.19 -32.53 -10.71
CA GLN A 359 -15.29 -31.43 -11.06
C GLN A 359 -13.84 -31.72 -10.69
N LEU A 360 -13.61 -32.28 -9.50
CA LEU A 360 -12.28 -32.67 -9.07
C LEU A 360 -11.70 -33.76 -10.00
N ALA A 361 -12.47 -34.82 -10.27
CA ALA A 361 -12.04 -35.91 -11.14
C ALA A 361 -11.69 -35.44 -12.55
N GLU A 362 -12.50 -34.54 -13.12
CA GLU A 362 -12.23 -33.93 -14.41
C GLU A 362 -10.97 -33.05 -14.37
N LYS A 363 -10.84 -32.22 -13.33
CA LYS A 363 -9.73 -31.26 -13.19
C LYS A 363 -8.37 -31.95 -13.11
N ILE A 364 -8.25 -33.03 -12.33
CA ILE A 364 -6.96 -33.75 -12.14
C ILE A 364 -6.84 -35.02 -12.96
N LYS A 365 -7.89 -35.43 -13.69
CA LYS A 365 -7.95 -36.67 -14.48
C LYS A 365 -7.64 -37.93 -13.65
N VAL A 366 -8.10 -37.95 -12.40
CA VAL A 366 -7.93 -39.08 -11.47
C VAL A 366 -9.30 -39.60 -11.07
N GLU A 367 -9.55 -40.88 -11.31
CA GLU A 367 -10.78 -41.54 -10.86
C GLU A 367 -10.97 -41.38 -9.34
N PRO A 368 -12.20 -41.12 -8.86
CA PRO A 368 -12.47 -41.04 -7.44
C PRO A 368 -12.07 -42.32 -6.71
N VAL A 369 -11.54 -42.17 -5.50
CA VAL A 369 -11.32 -43.29 -4.57
C VAL A 369 -11.73 -42.82 -3.20
N TYR A 370 -12.56 -43.60 -2.52
CA TYR A 370 -13.14 -43.23 -1.23
C TYR A 370 -12.60 -44.08 -0.10
N ASP A 371 -12.67 -43.54 1.11
CA ASP A 371 -12.65 -44.34 2.32
C ASP A 371 -13.97 -45.12 2.42
N GLN A 372 -13.87 -46.44 2.57
CA GLN A 372 -15.03 -47.33 2.54
C GLN A 372 -15.93 -47.10 3.75
N ASP A 373 -15.37 -46.74 4.91
CA ASP A 373 -16.16 -46.49 6.12
C ASP A 373 -16.99 -45.22 5.96
N ILE A 374 -16.42 -44.19 5.31
CA ILE A 374 -17.14 -42.95 5.00
C ILE A 374 -18.22 -43.21 3.95
N ALA A 375 -17.93 -43.98 2.91
CA ALA A 375 -18.92 -44.37 1.91
C ALA A 375 -20.08 -45.15 2.53
N ASN A 376 -19.79 -46.14 3.38
CA ASN A 376 -20.78 -46.94 4.10
C ASN A 376 -21.62 -46.08 5.05
N LYS A 377 -21.00 -45.20 5.83
CA LYS A 377 -21.69 -44.25 6.72
C LYS A 377 -22.66 -43.38 5.95
N ARG A 378 -22.23 -42.83 4.80
CA ARG A 378 -23.09 -41.96 3.98
C ARG A 378 -24.22 -42.74 3.30
N LEU A 379 -23.95 -43.92 2.76
CA LEU A 379 -24.97 -44.80 2.18
C LEU A 379 -26.04 -45.17 3.22
N SER A 380 -25.62 -45.54 4.43
CA SER A 380 -26.49 -45.84 5.57
C SER A 380 -27.35 -44.64 5.99
N GLU A 381 -26.75 -43.45 6.09
CA GLU A 381 -27.48 -42.24 6.49
C GLU A 381 -28.57 -41.87 5.49
N VAL A 382 -28.27 -41.96 4.18
CA VAL A 382 -29.22 -41.62 3.12
C VAL A 382 -30.27 -42.73 2.96
N SER A 383 -29.91 -44.01 3.05
CA SER A 383 -30.87 -45.13 2.98
C SER A 383 -31.90 -45.06 4.11
N GLY A 384 -31.46 -44.82 5.35
CA GLY A 384 -32.32 -44.75 6.53
C GLY A 384 -33.25 -43.52 6.59
N ARG A 385 -33.00 -42.49 5.75
CA ARG A 385 -33.77 -41.23 5.73
C ARG A 385 -34.56 -41.01 4.44
N LEU A 386 -34.56 -42.01 3.55
CA LEU A 386 -35.25 -41.93 2.27
C LEU A 386 -36.77 -41.81 2.45
N GLY A 387 -37.39 -40.89 1.70
CA GLY A 387 -38.83 -40.59 1.81
C GLY A 387 -39.22 -39.68 2.98
N ARG A 388 -38.25 -39.30 3.83
CA ARG A 388 -38.42 -38.26 4.87
C ARG A 388 -37.63 -37.00 4.53
N ALA A 389 -36.34 -37.16 4.20
CA ALA A 389 -35.42 -36.06 3.95
C ALA A 389 -34.65 -36.17 2.62
N TYR A 390 -34.74 -37.32 1.94
CA TYR A 390 -34.06 -37.57 0.66
C TYR A 390 -34.99 -38.26 -0.34
N GLU A 391 -34.79 -37.98 -1.62
CA GLU A 391 -35.49 -38.65 -2.71
C GLU A 391 -34.70 -39.86 -3.22
N LEU A 392 -35.40 -40.80 -3.86
CA LEU A 392 -34.78 -41.99 -4.47
C LEU A 392 -33.72 -41.61 -5.52
N GLY A 393 -33.91 -40.49 -6.23
CA GLY A 393 -32.93 -39.95 -7.17
C GLY A 393 -31.61 -39.56 -6.49
N ASP A 394 -31.66 -38.95 -5.30
CA ASP A 394 -30.47 -38.57 -4.55
C ASP A 394 -29.66 -39.80 -4.13
N PHE A 395 -30.36 -40.85 -3.66
CA PHE A 395 -29.72 -42.12 -3.31
C PHE A 395 -29.12 -42.81 -4.53
N ARG A 396 -29.84 -42.87 -5.67
CA ARG A 396 -29.31 -43.44 -6.92
C ARG A 396 -28.06 -42.70 -7.39
N ASN A 397 -28.04 -41.37 -7.29
CA ASN A 397 -26.87 -40.55 -7.60
C ASN A 397 -25.68 -40.86 -6.68
N LEU A 398 -25.91 -40.97 -5.38
CA LEU A 398 -24.88 -41.33 -4.40
C LEU A 398 -24.29 -42.72 -4.69
N VAL A 399 -25.16 -43.72 -4.94
CA VAL A 399 -24.74 -45.08 -5.32
C VAL A 399 -23.87 -45.06 -6.58
N ASN A 400 -24.28 -44.32 -7.61
CA ASN A 400 -23.51 -44.19 -8.84
C ASN A 400 -22.14 -43.54 -8.61
N VAL A 401 -22.05 -42.52 -7.73
CA VAL A 401 -20.79 -41.90 -7.34
C VAL A 401 -19.88 -42.90 -6.63
N VAL A 402 -20.39 -43.62 -5.63
CA VAL A 402 -19.60 -44.64 -4.89
C VAL A 402 -19.12 -45.76 -5.82
N LYS A 403 -19.99 -46.27 -6.70
CA LYS A 403 -19.67 -47.31 -7.68
C LYS A 403 -18.57 -46.86 -8.65
N ARG A 404 -18.64 -45.61 -9.14
CA ARG A 404 -17.60 -45.03 -10.02
C ARG A 404 -16.24 -44.98 -9.33
N GLY A 405 -16.21 -44.75 -8.01
CA GLY A 405 -14.98 -44.82 -7.23
C GLY A 405 -14.57 -46.21 -6.74
N LYS A 406 -15.15 -47.27 -7.32
CA LYS A 406 -14.91 -48.68 -6.98
C LYS A 406 -15.16 -49.00 -5.49
N GLY A 407 -16.04 -48.23 -4.84
CA GLY A 407 -16.48 -48.52 -3.49
C GLY A 407 -17.49 -49.66 -3.47
N ASP A 408 -17.43 -50.49 -2.42
CA ASP A 408 -18.37 -51.58 -2.25
C ASP A 408 -19.73 -51.04 -1.79
N ILE A 409 -20.80 -51.48 -2.46
CA ILE A 409 -22.18 -51.13 -2.07
C ILE A 409 -22.79 -52.37 -1.43
N LEU A 410 -22.92 -52.35 -0.11
CA LEU A 410 -23.53 -53.46 0.61
C LEU A 410 -25.03 -53.56 0.28
N PRO A 411 -25.56 -54.76 -0.05
CA PRO A 411 -26.97 -54.93 -0.42
C PRO A 411 -27.96 -54.38 0.61
N GLN A 412 -27.59 -54.42 1.90
CA GLN A 412 -28.41 -53.93 3.01
C GLN A 412 -28.84 -52.46 2.82
N TYR A 413 -27.97 -51.58 2.31
CA TYR A 413 -28.30 -50.16 2.12
C TYR A 413 -29.32 -49.96 1.00
N VAL A 414 -29.23 -50.78 -0.06
CA VAL A 414 -30.17 -50.76 -1.19
C VAL A 414 -31.53 -51.32 -0.77
N HIS A 415 -31.53 -52.39 0.04
CA HIS A 415 -32.74 -52.98 0.59
C HIS A 415 -33.47 -52.01 1.52
N GLU A 416 -32.73 -51.38 2.45
CA GLU A 416 -33.27 -50.40 3.39
C GLU A 416 -33.83 -49.17 2.65
N ALA A 417 -33.08 -48.61 1.69
CA ALA A 417 -33.53 -47.50 0.86
C ALA A 417 -34.83 -47.85 0.11
N ALA A 418 -34.85 -48.98 -0.60
CA ALA A 418 -36.02 -49.43 -1.36
C ALA A 418 -37.24 -49.62 -0.45
N LYS A 419 -37.07 -50.26 0.72
CA LYS A 419 -38.14 -50.46 1.70
C LYS A 419 -38.68 -49.13 2.23
N ASN A 420 -37.80 -48.24 2.70
CA ASN A 420 -38.19 -46.94 3.23
C ASN A 420 -38.96 -46.11 2.19
N ARG A 421 -38.55 -46.14 0.92
CA ARG A 421 -39.27 -45.43 -0.15
C ARG A 421 -40.67 -46.01 -0.40
N LEU A 422 -40.83 -47.33 -0.40
CA LEU A 422 -42.13 -47.99 -0.59
C LEU A 422 -43.08 -47.70 0.58
N GLU A 423 -42.57 -47.76 1.82
CA GLU A 423 -43.37 -47.55 3.03
C GLU A 423 -43.78 -46.09 3.25
N THR A 424 -42.96 -45.14 2.80
CA THR A 424 -43.24 -43.70 2.95
C THR A 424 -44.09 -43.13 1.82
N TYR A 425 -44.32 -43.88 0.75
CA TYR A 425 -45.14 -43.43 -0.37
C TYR A 425 -46.61 -43.34 0.06
N LYS A 426 -47.18 -42.13 0.04
CA LYS A 426 -48.58 -41.90 0.38
C LYS A 426 -49.46 -42.22 -0.82
N ILE A 427 -50.10 -43.39 -0.79
CA ILE A 427 -51.16 -43.76 -1.73
C ILE A 427 -52.37 -42.90 -1.41
N SER A 428 -52.86 -42.14 -2.39
CA SER A 428 -54.05 -41.31 -2.22
C SER A 428 -54.90 -41.31 -3.50
N PRO A 429 -56.22 -41.07 -3.38
CA PRO A 429 -57.16 -41.08 -4.51
C PRO A 429 -56.76 -40.22 -5.72
N ASN A 430 -56.04 -39.13 -5.48
CA ASN A 430 -55.70 -38.12 -6.49
C ASN A 430 -54.24 -38.19 -6.96
N ASN A 431 -53.43 -39.11 -6.42
CA ASN A 431 -51.98 -39.18 -6.64
C ASN A 431 -51.53 -40.64 -6.80
N GLY A 432 -52.31 -41.42 -7.54
CA GLY A 432 -52.07 -42.85 -7.79
C GLY A 432 -50.99 -43.05 -8.86
N ASN A 433 -49.74 -43.20 -8.43
CA ASN A 433 -48.74 -43.87 -9.27
C ASN A 433 -47.68 -44.58 -8.42
N PHE A 434 -48.14 -45.47 -7.53
CA PHE A 434 -47.26 -46.36 -6.76
C PHE A 434 -46.50 -47.31 -7.69
N ASN A 435 -47.12 -47.71 -8.81
CA ASN A 435 -46.46 -48.48 -9.87
C ASN A 435 -45.18 -47.80 -10.41
N ASP A 436 -45.18 -46.48 -10.62
CA ASP A 436 -43.96 -45.74 -11.00
C ASP A 436 -42.89 -45.80 -9.91
N CYS A 437 -43.28 -45.78 -8.63
CA CYS A 437 -42.35 -45.95 -7.52
C CYS A 437 -41.72 -47.34 -7.52
N VAL A 438 -42.50 -48.39 -7.83
CA VAL A 438 -42.00 -49.76 -7.99
C VAL A 438 -41.01 -49.84 -9.16
N ARG A 439 -41.36 -49.26 -10.32
CA ARG A 439 -40.49 -49.20 -11.51
C ARG A 439 -39.13 -48.56 -11.20
N LEU A 440 -39.12 -47.41 -10.53
CA LEU A 440 -37.87 -46.72 -10.18
C LEU A 440 -36.98 -47.54 -9.24
N ILE A 441 -37.58 -48.33 -8.34
CA ILE A 441 -36.85 -49.24 -7.47
C ILE A 441 -36.30 -50.43 -8.26
N ASP A 442 -37.07 -50.99 -9.19
CA ASP A 442 -36.59 -52.06 -10.07
C ASP A 442 -35.41 -51.60 -10.93
N GLU A 443 -35.47 -50.39 -11.49
CA GLU A 443 -34.34 -49.77 -12.20
C GLU A 443 -33.09 -49.66 -11.30
N LEU A 444 -33.26 -49.25 -10.04
CA LEU A 444 -32.14 -49.17 -9.09
C LEU A 444 -31.49 -50.56 -8.85
N TYR A 445 -32.29 -51.61 -8.70
CA TYR A 445 -31.77 -52.98 -8.55
C TYR A 445 -31.05 -53.47 -9.81
N GLN A 446 -31.60 -53.17 -10.99
CA GLN A 446 -30.99 -53.51 -12.28
C GLN A 446 -29.64 -52.80 -12.46
N ASP A 447 -29.57 -51.49 -12.20
CA ASP A 447 -28.34 -50.69 -12.31
C ASP A 447 -27.20 -51.22 -11.43
N ILE A 448 -27.54 -51.71 -10.23
CA ILE A 448 -26.57 -52.21 -9.27
C ILE A 448 -26.27 -53.70 -9.51
N GLY A 449 -27.15 -54.43 -10.19
CA GLY A 449 -27.03 -55.88 -10.41
C GLY A 449 -27.41 -56.71 -9.19
N LEU A 450 -28.33 -56.21 -8.36
CA LEU A 450 -28.83 -56.89 -7.15
C LEU A 450 -30.25 -57.41 -7.34
N LYS A 451 -30.61 -58.43 -6.56
CA LYS A 451 -32.00 -58.91 -6.48
C LYS A 451 -32.71 -58.28 -5.28
N PRO A 452 -34.01 -57.94 -5.37
CA PRO A 452 -34.79 -57.48 -4.22
C PRO A 452 -34.80 -58.50 -3.09
N SER A 453 -34.79 -58.02 -1.84
CA SER A 453 -35.00 -58.88 -0.67
C SER A 453 -36.47 -59.32 -0.56
N GLN A 454 -36.74 -60.33 0.26
CA GLN A 454 -38.12 -60.76 0.55
C GLN A 454 -38.95 -59.62 1.15
N GLU A 455 -38.37 -58.81 2.04
CA GLU A 455 -39.05 -57.67 2.65
C GLU A 455 -39.42 -56.59 1.63
N VAL A 456 -38.51 -56.26 0.70
CA VAL A 456 -38.79 -55.29 -0.37
C VAL A 456 -39.86 -55.83 -1.32
N THR A 457 -39.82 -57.13 -1.62
CA THR A 457 -40.84 -57.78 -2.47
C THR A 457 -42.22 -57.74 -1.81
N ALA A 458 -42.29 -58.03 -0.50
CA ALA A 458 -43.52 -57.93 0.26
C ALA A 458 -44.05 -56.48 0.31
N ALA A 459 -43.18 -55.49 0.50
CA ALA A 459 -43.54 -54.07 0.49
C ALA A 459 -44.12 -53.62 -0.86
N LYS A 460 -43.54 -54.09 -1.99
CA LYS A 460 -44.08 -53.84 -3.34
C LYS A 460 -45.49 -54.41 -3.51
N ILE A 461 -45.70 -55.68 -3.14
CA ILE A 461 -47.01 -56.34 -3.26
C ILE A 461 -48.05 -55.64 -2.39
N SER A 462 -47.69 -55.31 -1.14
CA SER A 462 -48.58 -54.62 -0.20
C SER A 462 -49.03 -53.26 -0.73
N GLY A 463 -48.11 -52.45 -1.24
CA GLY A 463 -48.44 -51.13 -1.79
C GLY A 463 -49.23 -51.20 -3.10
N LEU A 464 -48.92 -52.13 -4.01
CA LEU A 464 -49.71 -52.35 -5.24
C LEU A 464 -51.14 -52.80 -4.91
N THR A 465 -51.30 -53.67 -3.90
CA THR A 465 -52.62 -54.10 -3.43
C THR A 465 -53.40 -52.93 -2.84
N SER A 466 -52.73 -52.06 -2.09
CA SER A 466 -53.33 -50.85 -1.51
C SER A 466 -53.73 -49.84 -2.59
N GLU A 467 -52.92 -49.65 -3.63
CA GLU A 467 -53.25 -48.83 -4.80
C GLU A 467 -54.46 -49.38 -5.56
N LEU A 468 -54.51 -50.70 -5.79
CA LEU A 468 -55.67 -51.36 -6.40
C LEU A 468 -56.94 -51.13 -5.57
N TYR A 469 -56.86 -51.30 -4.24
CA TYR A 469 -57.99 -51.06 -3.34
C TYR A 469 -58.49 -49.61 -3.38
N CYS A 470 -57.59 -48.62 -3.34
CA CYS A 470 -57.95 -47.21 -3.47
C CYS A 470 -58.61 -46.91 -4.83
N ASN A 471 -58.07 -47.46 -5.93
CA ASN A 471 -58.62 -47.27 -7.26
C ASN A 471 -60.01 -47.91 -7.42
N LEU A 472 -60.22 -49.10 -6.85
CA LEU A 472 -61.53 -49.75 -6.83
C LEU A 472 -62.55 -48.94 -6.03
N ASN A 473 -62.21 -48.48 -4.83
CA ASN A 473 -63.11 -47.63 -4.03
C ASN A 473 -63.45 -46.31 -4.74
N ASN A 474 -62.49 -45.67 -5.41
CA ASN A 474 -62.76 -44.48 -6.21
C ASN A 474 -63.70 -44.75 -7.39
N LEU A 475 -63.52 -45.89 -8.07
CA LEU A 475 -64.42 -46.32 -9.15
C LEU A 475 -65.84 -46.56 -8.60
N GLU A 476 -65.97 -47.25 -7.47
CA GLU A 476 -67.25 -47.47 -6.79
C GLU A 476 -67.92 -46.16 -6.35
N GLU A 477 -67.17 -45.23 -5.76
CA GLU A 477 -67.69 -43.90 -5.38
C GLU A 477 -68.14 -43.07 -6.58
N ASN A 478 -67.38 -43.09 -7.68
CA ASN A 478 -67.75 -42.38 -8.90
C ASN A 478 -68.99 -42.99 -9.55
N TYR A 479 -69.07 -44.33 -9.60
CA TYR A 479 -70.23 -45.03 -10.11
C TYR A 479 -71.48 -44.77 -9.26
N SER A 480 -71.32 -44.65 -7.94
CA SER A 480 -72.41 -44.32 -7.00
C SER A 480 -72.89 -42.86 -7.08
N LYS A 481 -72.14 -41.96 -7.73
CA LYS A 481 -72.51 -40.55 -7.95
C LYS A 481 -73.19 -40.31 -9.31
N GLU A 482 -73.09 -41.25 -10.24
CA GLU A 482 -73.71 -41.18 -11.58
C GLU A 482 -75.10 -41.83 -11.64
N ILE A 483 -75.55 -42.44 -10.55
CA ILE A 483 -76.93 -42.92 -10.30
C ILE A 483 -77.63 -41.93 -9.39
#